data_AF-A0A812WUB1-F1
#
_entry.id   AF-A0A812WUB1-F1
#
_cell.length_a   1.000
_cell.length_b   1.000
_cell.length_c   1.000
_cell.angle_alpha   90.00
_cell.angle_beta   90.00
_cell.angle_gamma   90.00
#
_symmetry.space_group_name_H-M   'P 1'
#
loop_
_entity.id
_entity.type
_entity.pdbx_description
1 polymer ?
#
loop_
_entity_poly.entity_id
_entity_poly.type
_entity_poly.pdbx_seq_one_letter_code
_entity_poly.pdbx_strand_id
1 'polypeptide(L)'
;MHDNIYANPEQYAGLHAGASSFQEFQQFVHEVDSVTCPKPCGVKYEHFETPKVLDPAYQTMKGVSYGPAPVKKAGSPINGDDYMADITGAMWADWGRGDLQLVKELGGNTIRMYGNDANTSHRAFLDLAYEKGIDVVAGVI
;
A
#
# COMPACT_ATOMS: atom_id res chain seq x y z
N MET A 1 7.36 28.14 -6.72
CA MET A 1 6.81 26.77 -6.91
C MET A 1 7.68 25.90 -6.01
N HIS A 2 7.19 25.24 -4.95
CA HIS A 2 7.88 24.08 -4.31
C HIS A 2 7.20 23.43 -3.08
N ASP A 3 6.11 23.94 -2.49
CA ASP A 3 5.65 23.35 -1.21
C ASP A 3 4.28 22.65 -1.23
N ASN A 4 3.68 22.42 -2.40
CA ASN A 4 2.24 22.10 -2.48
C ASN A 4 1.81 20.75 -1.86
N ILE A 5 2.52 19.64 -2.15
CA ILE A 5 2.18 18.33 -1.55
C ILE A 5 2.59 18.22 -0.07
N TYR A 6 3.62 18.95 0.35
CA TYR A 6 4.06 19.00 1.74
C TYR A 6 3.16 19.89 2.61
N ALA A 7 2.58 20.95 2.03
CA ALA A 7 1.73 21.89 2.73
C ALA A 7 0.24 21.50 2.76
N ASN A 8 -0.25 20.77 1.75
CA ASN A 8 -1.65 20.35 1.65
C ASN A 8 -1.78 18.90 1.14
N PRO A 9 -1.21 17.90 1.86
CA PRO A 9 -1.20 16.50 1.41
C PRO A 9 -2.60 15.94 1.12
N GLU A 10 -3.62 16.41 1.84
CA GLU A 10 -5.02 16.03 1.65
C GLU A 10 -5.61 16.39 0.28
N GLN A 11 -5.00 17.33 -0.46
CA GLN A 11 -5.41 17.69 -1.81
C GLN A 11 -4.90 16.71 -2.88
N TYR A 12 -3.97 15.83 -2.52
CA TYR A 12 -3.30 14.90 -3.43
C TYR A 12 -3.61 13.46 -3.04
N ALA A 13 -4.88 13.07 -3.21
CA ALA A 13 -5.34 11.71 -2.88
C ALA A 13 -4.49 10.64 -3.59
N GLY A 14 -3.91 9.71 -2.82
CA GLY A 14 -3.05 8.65 -3.36
C GLY A 14 -1.59 9.06 -3.58
N LEU A 15 -1.18 10.28 -3.21
CA LEU A 15 0.23 10.66 -3.10
C LEU A 15 0.63 10.89 -1.65
N HIS A 16 1.90 10.62 -1.35
CA HIS A 16 2.48 10.79 -0.03
C HIS A 16 3.79 11.57 -0.14
N ALA A 17 3.88 12.74 0.50
CA ALA A 17 5.00 13.68 0.29
C ALA A 17 6.40 13.09 0.61
N GLY A 18 6.46 12.03 1.41
CA GLY A 18 7.70 11.31 1.73
C GLY A 18 7.91 9.97 1.00
N ALA A 19 6.92 9.48 0.25
CA ALA A 19 7.00 8.18 -0.43
C ALA A 19 6.77 8.27 -1.95
N SER A 20 5.97 9.23 -2.40
CA SER A 20 5.75 9.47 -3.82
C SER A 20 6.96 10.15 -4.47
N SER A 21 7.38 9.60 -5.60
CA SER A 21 8.41 10.19 -6.44
C SER A 21 7.93 11.47 -7.12
N PHE A 22 8.87 12.28 -7.58
CA PHE A 22 8.58 13.47 -8.38
C PHE A 22 7.76 13.12 -9.63
N GLN A 23 8.06 12.00 -10.28
CA GLN A 23 7.36 11.53 -11.47
C GLN A 23 5.90 11.14 -11.16
N GLU A 24 5.65 10.49 -10.02
CA GLU A 24 4.28 10.18 -9.57
C GLU A 24 3.49 11.46 -9.28
N PHE A 25 4.14 12.47 -8.69
CA PHE A 25 3.52 13.78 -8.50
C PHE A 25 3.16 14.43 -9.84
N GLN A 26 4.07 14.43 -10.81
CA GLN A 26 3.80 14.96 -12.15
C GLN A 26 2.68 14.19 -12.86
N GLN A 27 2.63 12.87 -12.71
CA GLN A 27 1.56 12.04 -13.26
C GLN A 27 0.20 12.42 -12.68
N PHE A 28 0.09 12.53 -11.36
CA PHE A 28 -1.15 12.96 -10.72
C PHE A 28 -1.62 14.34 -11.23
N VAL A 29 -0.71 15.32 -11.28
CA VAL A 29 -1.05 16.67 -11.75
C VAL A 29 -1.48 16.64 -13.23
N HIS A 30 -0.85 15.81 -14.06
CA HIS A 30 -1.27 15.61 -15.46
C HIS A 30 -2.67 14.98 -15.57
N GLU A 31 -2.98 14.00 -14.73
CA GLU A 31 -4.30 13.35 -14.70
C GLU A 31 -5.41 14.32 -14.25
N VAL A 32 -5.10 15.25 -13.34
CA VAL A 32 -6.02 16.29 -12.87
C VAL A 32 -6.14 17.46 -13.86
N ASP A 33 -5.02 17.94 -14.39
CA ASP A 33 -4.95 19.05 -15.34
C ASP A 33 -3.84 18.85 -16.38
N SER A 34 -4.22 18.12 -17.44
CA SER A 34 -3.34 17.82 -18.57
C SER A 34 -2.89 19.04 -19.39
N VAL A 35 -3.56 20.19 -19.24
CA VAL A 35 -3.22 21.44 -19.94
C VAL A 35 -2.07 22.13 -19.22
N THR A 36 -2.14 22.19 -17.90
CA THR A 36 -1.12 22.82 -17.06
C THR A 36 0.14 21.95 -16.91
N CYS A 37 -0.03 20.62 -16.92
CA CYS A 37 1.07 19.67 -16.86
C CYS A 37 1.07 18.76 -18.10
N PRO A 38 1.88 19.03 -19.14
CA PRO A 38 1.98 18.16 -20.31
C PRO A 38 2.49 16.77 -19.91
N LYS A 39 2.11 15.73 -20.69
CA LYS A 39 2.36 14.32 -20.37
C LYS A 39 3.77 14.10 -19.77
N PRO A 40 3.87 13.60 -18.53
CA PRO A 40 5.18 13.31 -17.98
C PRO A 40 5.84 12.18 -18.75
N CYS A 41 7.16 12.10 -18.64
CA CYS A 41 7.86 10.85 -18.88
C CYS A 41 7.22 9.82 -17.95
N GLY A 42 6.57 8.78 -18.50
CA GLY A 42 5.82 7.81 -17.68
C GLY A 42 6.63 7.31 -16.49
N VAL A 43 5.98 7.14 -15.34
CA VAL A 43 6.65 6.70 -14.10
C VAL A 43 7.32 5.36 -14.39
N LYS A 44 8.65 5.35 -14.26
CA LYS A 44 9.45 4.15 -14.44
C LYS A 44 9.66 3.54 -13.07
N TYR A 45 8.85 2.54 -12.74
CA TYR A 45 9.14 1.66 -11.63
C TYR A 45 10.27 0.71 -12.03
N GLU A 46 11.16 0.36 -11.10
CA GLU A 46 12.15 -0.67 -11.35
C GLU A 46 11.43 -1.97 -11.67
N HIS A 47 11.70 -2.52 -12.85
CA HIS A 47 11.19 -3.82 -13.26
C HIS A 47 12.24 -4.88 -12.91
N PHE A 48 11.90 -5.80 -12.03
CA PHE A 48 12.77 -6.88 -11.64
C PHE A 48 12.37 -8.15 -12.41
N GLU A 49 13.12 -8.49 -13.46
CA GLU A 49 12.92 -9.75 -14.19
C GLU A 49 13.45 -10.96 -13.41
N THR A 50 14.42 -10.72 -12.53
CA THR A 50 15.04 -11.75 -11.71
C THR A 50 14.79 -11.45 -10.24
N PRO A 51 14.26 -12.40 -9.45
CA PRO A 51 14.14 -12.24 -8.01
C PRO A 51 15.51 -11.92 -7.42
N LYS A 52 15.66 -10.73 -6.85
CA LYS A 52 16.84 -10.39 -6.07
C LYS A 52 16.59 -10.87 -4.65
N VAL A 53 17.45 -11.76 -4.16
CA VAL A 53 17.53 -11.99 -2.72
C VAL A 53 18.00 -10.68 -2.11
N LEU A 54 17.07 -9.97 -1.48
CA LEU A 54 17.37 -8.84 -0.63
C LEU A 54 18.23 -9.44 0.50
N ASP A 55 19.50 -9.06 0.61
CA ASP A 55 20.53 -9.43 1.60
C ASP A 55 20.57 -10.90 2.13
N PRO A 56 21.68 -11.66 2.03
CA PRO A 56 21.82 -12.96 2.73
C PRO A 56 21.70 -12.91 4.27
N ALA A 57 21.70 -11.72 4.90
CA ALA A 57 21.28 -11.51 6.28
C ALA A 57 19.74 -11.41 6.46
N TYR A 58 18.95 -11.58 5.38
CA TYR A 58 17.50 -11.51 5.42
C TYR A 58 16.98 -12.44 6.50
N GLN A 59 16.33 -11.81 7.48
CA GLN A 59 15.79 -12.50 8.63
C GLN A 59 14.84 -13.59 8.16
N THR A 60 14.88 -14.75 8.85
CA THR A 60 13.88 -15.79 8.69
C THR A 60 12.48 -15.18 8.61
N MET A 61 11.73 -15.52 7.55
CA MET A 61 10.36 -15.05 7.38
C MET A 61 9.51 -15.46 8.59
N LYS A 62 8.89 -14.47 9.22
CA LYS A 62 7.91 -14.59 10.29
C LYS A 62 6.59 -14.03 9.76
N GLY A 63 5.93 -14.89 9.00
CA GLY A 63 4.75 -14.55 8.22
C GLY A 63 3.44 -14.65 9.00
N VAL A 64 2.52 -13.71 8.75
CA VAL A 64 1.12 -13.78 9.19
C VAL A 64 0.21 -13.85 7.96
N SER A 65 -0.71 -14.83 7.93
CA SER A 65 -1.81 -14.82 6.96
C SER A 65 -2.86 -13.81 7.42
N TYR A 66 -3.19 -12.85 6.56
CA TYR A 66 -4.06 -11.75 6.92
C TYR A 66 -5.30 -11.69 6.01
N GLY A 67 -6.46 -11.72 6.64
CA GLY A 67 -7.77 -11.73 6.00
C GLY A 67 -8.83 -11.54 7.07
N PRO A 68 -8.94 -10.32 7.64
CA PRO A 68 -9.83 -10.10 8.77
C PRO A 68 -11.28 -10.14 8.29
N ALA A 69 -12.02 -11.21 8.59
CA ALA A 69 -13.45 -11.27 8.32
C ALA A 69 -14.24 -10.63 9.48
N PRO A 70 -14.71 -9.36 9.38
CA PRO A 70 -15.26 -8.63 10.52
C PRO A 70 -16.72 -9.00 10.80
N VAL A 71 -17.03 -10.29 10.87
CA VAL A 71 -18.39 -10.79 11.04
C VAL A 71 -18.55 -11.46 12.40
N LYS A 72 -19.61 -11.10 13.12
CA LYS A 72 -19.94 -11.71 14.43
C LYS A 72 -20.70 -13.03 14.29
N LYS A 73 -21.26 -13.32 13.11
CA LYS A 73 -22.11 -14.48 12.85
C LYS A 73 -21.60 -15.23 11.63
N ALA A 74 -21.40 -16.54 11.78
CA ALA A 74 -21.07 -17.43 10.68
C ALA A 74 -22.13 -17.34 9.56
N GLY A 75 -21.68 -17.36 8.31
CA GLY A 75 -22.54 -17.23 7.13
C GLY A 75 -23.04 -15.81 6.84
N SER A 76 -22.56 -14.79 7.57
CA SER A 76 -22.80 -13.40 7.17
C SER A 76 -22.11 -13.15 5.83
N PRO A 77 -22.81 -12.52 4.86
CA PRO A 77 -22.18 -12.17 3.59
C PRO A 77 -21.06 -11.17 3.82
N ILE A 78 -19.91 -11.41 3.20
CA ILE A 78 -18.80 -10.49 3.14
C ILE A 78 -18.79 -9.94 1.72
N ASN A 79 -19.01 -8.64 1.58
CA ASN A 79 -19.04 -7.96 0.29
C ASN A 79 -17.60 -7.59 -0.12
N GLY A 80 -16.82 -8.59 -0.51
CA GLY A 80 -15.43 -8.46 -0.93
C GLY A 80 -14.41 -8.82 0.15
N ASP A 81 -13.36 -9.55 -0.25
CA ASP A 81 -12.27 -10.00 0.61
C ASP A 81 -10.93 -9.29 0.35
N ASP A 82 -10.95 -8.18 -0.41
CA ASP A 82 -9.78 -7.33 -0.61
C ASP A 82 -9.51 -6.43 0.61
N TYR A 83 -8.84 -7.00 1.61
CA TYR A 83 -8.44 -6.30 2.84
C TYR A 83 -7.12 -5.53 2.72
N MET A 84 -6.55 -5.45 1.51
CA MET A 84 -5.41 -4.59 1.22
C MET A 84 -5.89 -3.24 0.67
N ALA A 85 -7.11 -3.18 0.12
CA ALA A 85 -7.64 -1.99 -0.51
C ALA A 85 -7.71 -0.81 0.47
N ASP A 86 -7.47 0.39 -0.02
CA ASP A 86 -7.40 1.62 0.79
C ASP A 86 -8.69 1.85 1.62
N ILE A 87 -9.86 1.46 1.09
CA ILE A 87 -11.15 1.58 1.81
C ILE A 87 -11.20 0.75 3.10
N THR A 88 -10.38 -0.29 3.22
CA THR A 88 -10.27 -1.13 4.42
C THR A 88 -9.25 -0.62 5.43
N GLY A 89 -8.70 0.59 5.22
CA GLY A 89 -7.68 1.26 6.03
C GLY A 89 -7.93 1.25 7.54
N ALA A 90 -9.20 1.35 7.96
CA ALA A 90 -9.57 1.31 9.37
C ALA A 90 -9.14 0.03 10.11
N MET A 91 -8.81 -1.04 9.37
CA MET A 91 -8.36 -2.31 9.95
C MET A 91 -6.84 -2.29 10.18
N TRP A 92 -6.07 -1.89 9.19
CA TRP A 92 -4.63 -2.09 9.18
C TRP A 92 -3.82 -0.83 9.52
N ALA A 93 -4.38 0.37 9.35
CA ALA A 93 -3.70 1.62 9.61
C ALA A 93 -3.70 2.02 11.09
N ASP A 94 -2.68 2.79 11.49
CA ASP A 94 -2.45 3.20 12.88
C ASP A 94 -3.57 4.07 13.48
N TRP A 95 -4.33 4.80 12.65
CA TRP A 95 -5.49 5.57 13.09
C TRP A 95 -6.73 4.71 13.37
N GLY A 96 -6.72 3.46 12.89
CA GLY A 96 -7.80 2.49 13.04
C GLY A 96 -7.47 1.43 14.08
N ARG A 97 -7.64 0.16 13.72
CA ARG A 97 -7.29 -0.99 14.57
C ARG A 97 -5.76 -1.22 14.63
N GLY A 98 -5.01 -0.75 13.64
CA GLY A 98 -3.54 -0.78 13.68
C GLY A 98 -2.92 -2.16 13.48
N ASP A 99 -3.53 -3.04 12.66
CA ASP A 99 -3.06 -4.42 12.55
C ASP A 99 -1.60 -4.55 12.08
N LEU A 100 -1.12 -3.67 11.19
CA LEU A 100 0.29 -3.75 10.75
C LEU A 100 1.25 -3.44 11.90
N GLN A 101 0.89 -2.49 12.76
CA GLN A 101 1.66 -2.19 13.97
C GLN A 101 1.66 -3.39 14.92
N LEU A 102 0.50 -4.02 15.13
CA LEU A 102 0.40 -5.21 15.98
C LEU A 102 1.23 -6.38 15.43
N VAL A 103 1.20 -6.63 14.12
CA VAL A 103 2.03 -7.66 13.48
C VAL A 103 3.51 -7.40 13.74
N LYS A 104 3.94 -6.14 13.67
CA LYS A 104 5.33 -5.75 13.98
C LYS A 104 5.69 -6.00 15.44
N GLU A 105 4.81 -5.64 16.36
CA GLU A 105 4.99 -5.84 17.81
C GLU A 105 5.04 -7.32 18.21
N LEU A 106 4.29 -8.17 17.52
CA LEU A 106 4.37 -9.63 17.63
C LEU A 106 5.67 -10.21 17.04
N GLY A 107 6.51 -9.37 16.43
CA GLY A 107 7.78 -9.75 15.81
C GLY A 107 7.63 -10.28 14.39
N GLY A 108 6.46 -10.13 13.76
CA GLY A 108 6.24 -10.45 12.35
C GLY A 108 7.01 -9.50 11.42
N ASN A 109 7.41 -10.01 10.27
CA ASN A 109 8.11 -9.24 9.22
C ASN A 109 7.53 -9.50 7.82
N THR A 110 6.49 -10.31 7.69
CA THR A 110 5.85 -10.59 6.40
C THR A 110 4.36 -10.80 6.59
N ILE A 111 3.56 -10.29 5.67
CA ILE A 111 2.12 -10.55 5.61
C ILE A 111 1.77 -11.19 4.27
N ARG A 112 0.94 -12.24 4.33
CA ARG A 112 0.31 -12.84 3.15
C ARG A 112 -1.12 -12.34 3.01
N MET A 113 -1.42 -11.74 1.87
CA MET A 113 -2.72 -11.20 1.49
C MET A 113 -3.45 -12.16 0.54
N TYR A 114 -4.78 -12.02 0.48
CA TYR A 114 -5.67 -12.83 -0.34
C TYR A 114 -6.74 -11.95 -0.98
N GLY A 115 -7.26 -12.39 -2.13
CA GLY A 115 -8.46 -11.79 -2.74
C GLY A 115 -8.28 -10.36 -3.23
N ASN A 116 -7.06 -9.98 -3.61
CA ASN A 116 -6.74 -8.60 -3.97
C ASN A 116 -7.22 -8.27 -5.40
N ASP A 117 -8.15 -7.32 -5.51
CA ASP A 117 -8.70 -6.84 -6.77
C ASP A 117 -7.75 -5.80 -7.38
N ALA A 118 -7.11 -6.16 -8.50
CA ALA A 118 -6.15 -5.31 -9.20
C ALA A 118 -6.71 -3.96 -9.69
N ASN A 119 -8.04 -3.77 -9.66
CA ASN A 119 -8.69 -2.53 -10.05
C ASN A 119 -8.83 -1.53 -8.89
N THR A 120 -8.49 -1.92 -7.67
CA THR A 120 -8.53 -1.04 -6.50
C THR A 120 -7.13 -0.59 -6.09
N SER A 121 -7.04 0.55 -5.39
CA SER A 121 -5.76 1.03 -4.87
C SER A 121 -5.38 0.29 -3.60
N HIS A 122 -4.13 -0.18 -3.57
CA HIS A 122 -3.48 -0.81 -2.42
C HIS A 122 -2.28 -0.01 -1.92
N ARG A 123 -2.08 1.20 -2.45
CA ARG A 123 -0.87 1.98 -2.23
C ARG A 123 -0.67 2.30 -0.75
N ALA A 124 -1.71 2.74 -0.06
CA ALA A 124 -1.57 3.16 1.33
C ALA A 124 -1.22 1.97 2.25
N PHE A 125 -1.71 0.77 1.92
CA PHE A 125 -1.30 -0.45 2.61
C PHE A 125 0.18 -0.78 2.35
N LEU A 126 0.62 -0.75 1.09
CA LEU A 126 2.00 -1.06 0.71
C LEU A 126 3.01 -0.06 1.29
N ASP A 127 2.69 1.23 1.26
CA ASP A 127 3.52 2.29 1.82
C ASP A 127 3.68 2.11 3.34
N LEU A 128 2.59 1.81 4.06
CA LEU A 128 2.64 1.59 5.51
C LEU A 128 3.36 0.28 5.87
N ALA A 129 3.17 -0.79 5.09
CA ALA A 129 3.89 -2.04 5.28
C ALA A 129 5.41 -1.83 5.07
N TYR A 130 5.78 -1.09 4.04
CA TYR A 130 7.17 -0.71 3.77
C TYR A 130 7.77 0.11 4.92
N GLU A 131 7.07 1.13 5.41
CA GLU A 131 7.49 1.96 6.55
C GLU A 131 7.76 1.11 7.81
N LYS A 132 6.89 0.12 8.07
CA LYS A 132 7.03 -0.79 9.22
C LYS A 132 8.04 -1.92 8.98
N GLY A 133 8.64 -2.00 7.80
CA GLY A 133 9.54 -3.09 7.42
C GLY A 133 8.84 -4.45 7.46
N ILE A 134 7.67 -4.52 6.83
CA ILE A 134 6.85 -5.72 6.64
C ILE A 134 6.79 -6.00 5.14
N ASP A 135 7.31 -7.15 4.73
CA ASP A 135 7.19 -7.63 3.35
C ASP A 135 5.75 -8.10 3.06
N VAL A 136 5.30 -7.95 1.83
CA VAL A 136 3.94 -8.33 1.42
C VAL A 136 3.99 -9.41 0.35
N VAL A 137 3.33 -10.55 0.62
CA VAL A 137 3.07 -11.61 -0.36
C VAL A 137 1.63 -11.45 -0.83
N ALA A 138 1.45 -10.80 -1.97
CA ALA A 138 0.13 -10.49 -2.52
C ALA A 138 -0.47 -11.67 -3.30
N GLY A 139 -1.75 -11.97 -3.04
CA GLY A 139 -2.55 -12.92 -3.82
C GLY A 139 -3.59 -12.17 -4.64
N VAL A 140 -3.26 -11.88 -5.90
CA VAL A 140 -4.11 -11.10 -6.82
C VAL A 140 -5.13 -11.99 -7.52
N ILE A 141 -6.36 -11.52 -7.69
CA ILE A 141 -7.46 -12.19 -8.40
C ILE A 141 -8.05 -11.35 -9.52
#